data_AF-A0A519MFF3-F1
#
_entry.id   AF-A0A519MFF3-F1
#
_cell.length_a   1.000
_cell.length_b   1.000
_cell.length_c   1.000
_cell.angle_alpha   90.00
_cell.angle_beta   90.00
_cell.angle_gamma   90.00
#
_symmetry.space_group_name_H-M   'P 1'
#
loop_
_entity.id
_entity.type
_entity.pdbx_description
1 polymer ?
#
loop_
_entity_poly.entity_id
_entity_poly.type
_entity_poly.pdbx_seq_one_letter_code
_entity_poly.pdbx_strand_id
1 'polypeptide(L)' 'MSEITSKGQLLEAYRSAQRYFEYVELDLAEELNDAVLSGAVFKLCCFNTSFLRADLSDCQFIDCDLKTADFR' A
#
# COMPACT_ATOMS: atom_id res chain seq x y z
N MET A 1 12.12 11.86 -6.40
CA MET A 1 11.40 10.90 -5.53
C MET A 1 10.52 10.09 -6.45
N SER A 2 10.56 8.77 -6.37
CA SER A 2 9.78 7.92 -7.26
C SER A 2 8.35 7.88 -6.73
N GLU A 3 7.44 8.58 -7.39
CA GLU A 3 6.00 8.51 -7.10
C GLU A 3 5.51 7.10 -7.47
N ILE A 4 4.95 6.39 -6.49
CA ILE A 4 4.34 5.08 -6.69
C ILE A 4 2.86 5.30 -6.96
N THR A 5 2.44 5.07 -8.20
CA THR A 5 1.06 5.29 -8.67
C THR A 5 0.41 4.00 -9.16
N SER A 6 1.09 2.86 -8.99
CA SER A 6 0.58 1.55 -9.36
C SER A 6 1.04 0.46 -8.38
N LYS A 7 0.20 -0.55 -8.17
CA LYS A 7 0.49 -1.73 -7.36
C LYS A 7 1.74 -2.45 -7.83
N GLY A 8 2.00 -2.47 -9.14
CA GLY A 8 3.21 -3.10 -9.69
C GLY A 8 4.48 -2.46 -9.13
N GLN A 9 4.53 -1.13 -9.08
CA GLN A 9 5.64 -0.39 -8.50
C GLN A 9 5.76 -0.61 -7.00
N LEU A 10 4.62 -0.60 -6.29
CA LEU A 10 4.58 -0.87 -4.85
C LEU A 10 5.16 -2.24 -4.51
N LEU A 11 4.69 -3.28 -5.21
CA LEU A 11 5.11 -4.66 -5.00
C LEU A 11 6.56 -4.88 -5.42
N GLU A 12 7.02 -4.26 -6.51
CA GLU A 12 8.42 -4.33 -6.94
C GLU A 12 9.36 -3.66 -5.94
N ALA A 13 8.99 -2.49 -5.43
CA ALA A 13 9.74 -1.81 -4.38
C ALA A 13 9.76 -2.66 -3.09
N TYR A 14 8.63 -3.25 -2.71
CA TYR A 14 8.55 -4.16 -1.56
C TYR A 14 9.46 -5.39 -1.73
N ARG A 15 9.52 -5.96 -2.94
CA ARG A 15 10.43 -7.06 -3.31
C ARG A 15 11.90 -6.66 -3.26
N SER A 16 12.21 -5.38 -3.45
CA SER A 16 13.56 -4.81 -3.28
C SER A 16 13.90 -4.51 -1.81
N ALA A 17 13.18 -5.11 -0.87
CA ALA A 17 13.30 -4.90 0.58
C ALA A 17 12.95 -3.48 1.05
N GLN A 18 12.30 -2.66 0.20
CA GLN A 18 11.74 -1.39 0.66
C GLN A 18 10.58 -1.65 1.60
N ARG A 19 10.59 -0.97 2.74
CA ARG A 19 9.52 -1.02 3.75
C ARG A 19 8.89 0.33 4.02
N TYR A 20 9.55 1.42 3.65
CA TYR A 20 9.04 2.76 3.84
C TYR A 20 8.52 3.31 2.52
N PHE A 21 7.26 3.74 2.54
CA PHE A 21 6.53 4.24 1.39
C PHE A 21 5.89 5.57 1.76
N GLU A 22 6.18 6.60 0.96
CA GLU A 22 5.66 7.94 1.16
C GLU A 22 5.00 8.42 -0.14
N TYR A 23 3.89 9.16 -0.01
CA TYR A 23 3.16 9.73 -1.16
C TYR A 23 2.73 8.69 -2.19
N VAL A 24 2.32 7.51 -1.71
CA VAL A 24 1.73 6.48 -2.57
C VAL A 24 0.28 6.84 -2.85
N GLU A 25 -0.12 6.83 -4.10
CA GLU A 25 -1.52 7.05 -4.51
C GLU A 25 -2.00 5.85 -5.33
N LEU A 26 -2.95 5.09 -4.78
CA LEU A 26 -3.57 3.96 -5.47
C LEU A 26 -5.09 4.15 -5.50
N ASP A 27 -5.67 3.95 -6.69
CA ASP A 27 -7.12 4.02 -6.91
C ASP A 27 -7.75 2.61 -7.03
N LEU A 28 -9.07 2.53 -7.26
CA LEU A 28 -9.85 1.30 -7.23
C LEU A 28 -9.42 0.30 -8.31
N ALA A 29 -8.77 0.78 -9.37
CA ALA A 29 -8.18 -0.06 -10.39
C ALA A 29 -6.99 -0.91 -9.87
N GLU A 30 -6.34 -0.47 -8.79
CA GLU A 30 -5.09 -1.03 -8.27
C GLU A 30 -5.33 -1.87 -7.02
N GLU A 31 -6.15 -2.92 -7.15
CA GLU A 31 -6.44 -3.87 -6.06
C GLU A 31 -5.17 -4.54 -5.53
N LEU A 32 -4.99 -4.48 -4.20
CA LEU A 32 -3.93 -5.13 -3.42
C LEU A 32 -4.44 -6.40 -2.73
N ASN A 33 -5.43 -7.05 -3.33
CA ASN A 33 -5.94 -8.34 -2.85
C ASN A 33 -4.80 -9.38 -2.82
N ASP A 34 -4.73 -10.18 -1.75
CA ASP A 34 -3.67 -11.19 -1.53
C ASP A 34 -2.23 -10.62 -1.49
N ALA A 35 -2.04 -9.29 -1.41
CA ALA A 35 -0.72 -8.68 -1.37
C ALA A 35 -0.01 -8.96 -0.03
N VAL A 36 1.29 -9.26 -0.09
CA VAL A 36 2.13 -9.39 1.12
C VAL A 36 2.87 -8.08 1.33
N LEU A 37 2.43 -7.30 2.32
CA LEU A 37 3.01 -6.00 2.65
C LEU A 37 3.46 -5.93 4.12
N SER A 38 3.54 -7.06 4.81
CA SER A 38 3.88 -7.16 6.23
C SER A 38 5.11 -6.31 6.63
N GLY A 39 5.00 -5.55 7.71
CA GLY A 39 6.07 -4.68 8.20
C GLY A 39 6.33 -3.44 7.35
N ALA A 40 5.46 -3.12 6.38
CA ALA A 40 5.55 -1.89 5.61
C ALA A 40 5.00 -0.70 6.41
N VAL A 41 5.67 0.44 6.24
CA VAL A 41 5.28 1.74 6.79
C VAL A 41 4.85 2.62 5.63
N PHE A 42 3.57 2.93 5.57
CA PHE A 42 2.98 3.87 4.63
C PHE A 42 2.76 5.20 5.34
N LYS A 43 3.26 6.28 4.76
CA LYS A 43 3.12 7.63 5.32
C LYS A 43 2.66 8.64 4.27
N LEU A 44 1.66 9.45 4.61
CA LEU A 44 1.09 10.43 3.68
C LEU A 44 0.62 9.78 2.36
N CYS A 45 0.09 8.56 2.43
CA CYS A 45 -0.39 7.82 1.26
C CYS A 45 -1.92 7.92 1.13
N CYS A 46 -2.43 7.84 -0.09
CA CYS A 46 -3.85 7.74 -0.40
C CYS A 46 -4.15 6.35 -0.99
N PHE A 47 -4.96 5.57 -0.28
CA PHE A 47 -5.39 4.25 -0.73
C PHE A 47 -6.90 4.23 -0.91
N ASN A 48 -7.32 4.26 -2.18
CA ASN A 48 -8.68 4.01 -2.60
C ASN A 48 -8.76 2.62 -3.24
N THR A 49 -8.34 1.57 -2.52
CA THR A 49 -8.19 0.22 -3.06
C THR A 49 -8.58 -0.87 -2.08
N SER A 50 -8.77 -2.10 -2.57
CA SER A 50 -9.05 -3.26 -1.74
C SER A 50 -7.74 -3.95 -1.29
N PHE A 51 -7.68 -4.27 0.00
CA PHE A 51 -6.65 -5.06 0.68
C PHE A 51 -7.20 -6.43 1.11
N LEU A 52 -8.22 -6.95 0.42
CA LEU A 52 -8.85 -8.23 0.75
C LEU A 52 -7.80 -9.35 0.80
N ARG A 53 -7.73 -10.06 1.94
CA ARG A 53 -6.77 -11.15 2.18
C ARG A 53 -5.29 -10.73 2.07
N ALA A 54 -4.99 -9.43 2.06
CA ALA A 54 -3.63 -8.95 2.11
C ALA A 54 -2.99 -9.23 3.47
N ASP A 55 -1.71 -9.59 3.48
CA ASP A 55 -0.94 -9.67 4.71
C ASP A 55 -0.41 -8.27 5.06
N LEU A 56 -1.11 -7.64 6.00
CA LEU A 56 -0.78 -6.34 6.57
C LEU A 56 -0.21 -6.46 8.01
N SER A 57 0.31 -7.63 8.39
CA SER A 57 0.88 -7.85 9.72
C SER A 57 2.04 -6.89 9.97
N ASP A 58 2.10 -6.24 11.14
CA ASP A 58 3.11 -5.22 11.48
C ASP A 58 3.16 -4.00 10.53
N CYS A 59 2.14 -3.80 9.69
CA CYS A 59 2.04 -2.59 8.87
C CYS A 59 1.67 -1.37 9.70
N GLN A 60 2.19 -0.21 9.29
CA GLN A 60 1.84 1.09 9.87
C GLN A 60 1.33 2.01 8.77
N PHE A 61 0.19 2.64 9.01
CA PHE A 61 -0.38 3.68 8.17
C PHE A 61 -0.37 4.99 8.97
N ILE A 62 0.47 5.94 8.58
CA ILE A 62 0.73 7.18 9.30
C ILE A 62 0.28 8.36 8.41
N ASP A 63 -0.70 9.13 8.85
CA ASP A 63 -1.26 10.23 8.05
C ASP A 63 -1.73 9.81 6.64
N CYS A 64 -2.21 8.57 6.49
CA CYS A 64 -2.75 8.05 5.23
C CYS A 64 -4.26 8.28 5.10
N ASP A 65 -4.73 8.54 3.88
CA ASP A 65 -6.16 8.48 3.55
C ASP A 65 -6.53 7.04 3.16
N LEU A 66 -7.40 6.44 3.98
CA LEU A 66 -7.89 5.06 3.85
C LEU A 66 -9.42 4.99 3.77
N LYS A 67 -10.10 6.11 3.52
CA LYS A 67 -11.57 6.23 3.69
C LYS A 67 -12.37 5.23 2.87
N THR A 68 -11.85 4.86 1.71
CA THR A 68 -12.48 3.96 0.74
C THR A 68 -11.73 2.64 0.60
N ALA A 69 -10.68 2.44 1.41
CA ALA A 69 -9.94 1.20 1.41
C ALA A 69 -10.76 0.08 2.04
N ASP A 70 -10.80 -1.09 1.38
CA ASP A 70 -11.44 -2.27 1.94
C ASP A 70 -10.38 -3.16 2.61
N PHE A 71 -10.62 -3.54 3.86
CA PHE A 71 -9.73 -4.39 4.67
C PHE A 71 -10.40 -5.68 5.13
N ARG A 72 -11.68 -5.92 4.77
CA ARG A 72 -12.50 -7.00 5.34
C ARG A 72 -12.65 -8.18 4.42
#